data_AF-A0A840L961-F1
#
_entry.id   AF-A0A840L961-F1
#
_cell.length_a   1.000
_cell.length_b   1.000
_cell.length_c   1.000
_cell.angle_alpha   90.00
_cell.angle_beta   90.00
_cell.angle_gamma   90.00
#
_symmetry.space_group_name_H-M   'P 1'
#
loop_
_entity.id
_entity.type
_entity.pdbx_description
1 polymer ?
#
loop_
_entity_poly.entity_id
_entity_poly.type
_entity_poly.pdbx_seq_one_letter_code
_entity_poly.pdbx_strand_id
1 'polypeptide(L)'
;MSTLRLRRFTKILAIPAAITLSMFAVQPALASPVSCGNTSLGIRIVTVDPGLVGGYCYATNGNLDLSFPSGLDLISKNGNNSLLTYSQASDGLSGSFSLDGSLWSSYEHLYLGFHFGNAGDTSASNPDSFIVELARANISGTWALTGTDLNLVKLNALSNIYLFKQGDNVGIPPSEIPEPKTLGLVGLALLAAALKRKK
;
A
#
# COMPACT_ATOMS: atom_id res chain seq x y z
N MET A 1 -65.50 26.95 48.31
CA MET A 1 -64.69 27.82 47.43
C MET A 1 -63.40 27.10 47.12
N SER A 2 -63.15 26.89 45.83
CA SER A 2 -62.16 25.99 45.23
C SER A 2 -60.70 26.42 45.41
N THR A 3 -59.91 25.42 45.80
CA THR A 3 -58.57 25.00 45.32
C THR A 3 -57.73 25.93 44.43
N LEU A 4 -56.42 26.04 44.70
CA LEU A 4 -55.40 25.78 43.67
C LEU A 4 -54.02 25.43 44.26
N ARG A 5 -53.47 24.30 43.81
CA ARG A 5 -52.21 23.68 44.26
C ARG A 5 -51.19 23.81 43.13
N LEU A 6 -50.14 24.61 43.31
CA LEU A 6 -49.14 24.88 42.28
C LEU A 6 -48.07 23.76 42.25
N ARG A 7 -48.14 22.86 41.26
CA ARG A 7 -47.09 21.86 40.99
C ARG A 7 -46.04 22.46 40.05
N ARG A 8 -44.80 22.63 40.52
CA ARG A 8 -43.66 23.01 39.68
C ARG A 8 -43.17 21.78 38.91
N PHE A 9 -43.28 21.82 37.59
CA PHE A 9 -42.70 20.83 36.68
C PHE A 9 -41.25 21.20 36.36
N THR A 10 -40.31 20.39 36.84
CA THR A 10 -38.88 20.49 36.52
C THR A 10 -38.68 19.98 35.09
N LYS A 11 -38.39 20.88 34.15
CA LYS A 11 -38.07 20.53 32.75
C LYS A 11 -36.64 19.97 32.70
N ILE A 12 -36.51 18.65 32.56
CA ILE A 12 -35.24 18.01 32.23
C ILE A 12 -34.98 18.27 30.74
N LEU A 13 -34.11 19.22 30.42
CA LEU A 13 -33.59 19.40 29.06
C LEU A 13 -32.68 18.21 28.73
N ALA A 14 -33.21 17.23 28.01
CA ALA A 14 -32.42 16.18 27.39
C ALA A 14 -31.61 16.79 26.23
N ILE A 15 -30.29 16.84 26.37
CA ILE A 15 -29.37 17.21 25.29
C ILE A 15 -29.13 15.94 24.47
N PRO A 16 -29.57 15.86 23.20
CA PRO A 16 -29.20 14.75 22.34
C PRO A 16 -27.70 14.87 22.03
N ALA A 17 -26.91 13.96 22.58
CA ALA A 17 -25.52 13.76 22.15
C ALA A 17 -25.57 13.13 20.75
N ALA A 18 -25.48 13.95 19.72
CA ALA A 18 -25.28 13.49 18.35
C ALA A 18 -23.89 12.86 18.25
N ILE A 19 -23.79 11.55 18.48
CA ILE A 19 -22.60 10.76 18.19
C ILE A 19 -22.50 10.71 16.66
N THR A 20 -21.79 11.66 16.09
CA THR A 20 -21.38 11.63 14.68
C THR A 20 -20.27 10.59 14.60
N LEU A 21 -20.67 9.35 14.38
CA LEU A 21 -19.76 8.25 14.08
C LEU A 21 -19.09 8.61 12.74
N SER A 22 -17.91 9.21 12.82
CA SER A 22 -17.10 9.51 11.65
C SER A 22 -16.58 8.18 11.13
N MET A 23 -17.37 7.56 10.26
CA MET A 23 -16.91 6.44 9.46
C MET A 23 -15.82 7.00 8.54
N PHE A 24 -14.56 6.87 8.98
CA PHE A 24 -13.43 6.96 8.07
C PHE A 24 -13.65 5.87 7.04
N ALA A 25 -14.18 6.24 5.88
CA ALA A 25 -14.33 5.36 4.75
C ALA A 25 -12.92 4.95 4.34
N VAL A 26 -12.48 3.78 4.79
CA VAL A 26 -11.30 3.12 4.24
C VAL A 26 -11.69 2.80 2.81
N GLN A 27 -11.23 3.62 1.86
CA GLN A 27 -11.39 3.28 0.45
C GLN A 27 -10.56 2.02 0.22
N PRO A 28 -11.16 0.92 -0.26
CA PRO A 28 -10.38 -0.25 -0.60
C PRO A 28 -9.38 0.16 -1.67
N ALA A 29 -8.10 -0.06 -1.40
CA ALA A 29 -7.08 0.04 -2.42
C ALA A 29 -7.46 -0.92 -3.56
N LEU A 30 -7.42 -0.40 -4.78
CA LEU A 30 -7.78 -1.16 -5.97
C LEU A 30 -6.52 -1.84 -6.53
N ALA A 31 -6.75 -2.87 -7.34
CA ALA A 31 -5.69 -3.45 -8.15
C ALA A 31 -5.04 -2.38 -9.05
N SER A 32 -3.72 -2.26 -9.00
CA SER A 32 -2.95 -1.33 -9.83
C SER A 32 -2.17 -2.08 -10.90
N PRO A 33 -2.45 -1.83 -12.20
CA PRO A 33 -1.68 -2.41 -13.29
C PRO A 33 -0.48 -1.53 -13.64
N VAL A 34 0.69 -2.16 -13.79
CA VAL A 34 1.91 -1.59 -14.35
C VAL A 34 2.21 -2.31 -15.65
N SER A 35 2.16 -1.56 -16.76
CA SER A 35 2.24 -2.07 -18.12
C SER A 35 3.50 -1.58 -18.82
N CYS A 36 4.34 -2.49 -19.30
CA CYS A 36 5.61 -2.17 -19.92
C CYS A 36 6.00 -3.16 -21.01
N GLY A 37 6.84 -2.72 -21.95
CA GLY A 37 7.29 -3.50 -23.09
C GLY A 37 7.17 -2.75 -24.40
N ASN A 38 7.73 -3.33 -25.44
CA ASN A 38 7.59 -2.83 -26.81
C ASN A 38 6.36 -3.47 -27.45
N THR A 39 5.44 -2.66 -27.99
CA THR A 39 4.22 -3.15 -28.68
C THR A 39 4.50 -4.14 -29.81
N SER A 40 5.70 -4.09 -30.40
CA SER A 40 6.15 -4.99 -31.46
C SER A 40 6.65 -6.35 -30.95
N LEU A 41 7.03 -6.43 -29.68
CA LEU A 41 7.57 -7.64 -29.03
C LEU A 41 6.60 -8.22 -27.98
N GLY A 42 5.54 -7.48 -27.65
CA GLY A 42 4.59 -7.82 -26.62
C GLY A 42 4.62 -6.83 -25.45
N ILE A 43 3.45 -6.62 -24.87
CA ILE A 43 3.28 -5.82 -23.64
C ILE A 43 3.10 -6.79 -22.49
N ARG A 44 3.86 -6.59 -21.42
CA ARG A 44 3.71 -7.28 -20.14
C ARG A 44 3.04 -6.35 -19.14
N ILE A 45 2.12 -6.90 -18.36
CA ILE A 45 1.33 -6.16 -17.39
C ILE A 45 1.39 -6.90 -16.07
N VAL A 46 1.99 -6.27 -15.06
CA VAL A 46 1.93 -6.75 -13.68
C VAL A 46 0.82 -6.01 -12.97
N THR A 47 -0.12 -6.75 -12.40
CA THR A 47 -1.16 -6.21 -11.55
C THR A 47 -0.89 -6.60 -10.11
N VAL A 48 -0.95 -5.64 -9.19
CA VAL A 48 -0.84 -5.87 -7.75
C VAL A 48 -2.09 -5.35 -7.07
N ASP A 49 -2.70 -6.19 -6.24
CA ASP A 49 -3.88 -5.84 -5.45
C ASP A 49 -3.63 -6.22 -3.99
N PRO A 50 -3.49 -5.26 -3.07
CA PRO A 50 -3.68 -3.82 -3.22
C PRO A 50 -2.41 -3.11 -3.69
N GLY A 51 -2.52 -2.26 -4.71
CA GLY A 51 -1.42 -1.44 -5.21
C GLY A 51 -1.86 0.01 -5.45
N LEU A 52 -0.95 0.97 -5.35
CA LEU A 52 -1.23 2.35 -5.76
C LEU A 52 -1.05 2.50 -7.26
N VAL A 53 -1.84 3.39 -7.86
CA VAL A 53 -1.74 3.72 -9.29
C VAL A 53 -0.35 4.25 -9.59
N GLY A 54 0.26 3.68 -10.63
CA GLY A 54 1.64 3.98 -11.00
C GLY A 54 2.57 2.84 -10.67
N GLY A 55 3.83 3.01 -11.04
CA GLY A 55 4.86 2.01 -10.90
C GLY A 55 5.93 2.19 -11.95
N TYR A 56 6.96 1.38 -11.83
CA TYR A 56 8.14 1.46 -12.67
C TYR A 56 8.43 0.12 -13.30
N CYS A 57 9.05 0.15 -14.47
CA CYS A 57 9.57 -1.05 -15.10
C CYS A 57 10.99 -0.85 -15.52
N TYR A 58 11.73 -1.94 -15.40
CA TYR A 58 13.14 -1.99 -15.71
C TYR A 58 13.39 -3.23 -16.56
N ALA A 59 14.26 -3.08 -17.55
CA ALA A 59 14.94 -4.20 -18.17
C ALA A 59 16.29 -4.32 -17.48
N THR A 60 16.44 -5.30 -16.59
CA THR A 60 17.69 -5.49 -15.84
C THR A 60 18.28 -6.84 -16.15
N ASN A 61 19.56 -6.88 -16.51
CA ASN A 61 20.22 -8.17 -16.67
C ASN A 61 20.46 -8.79 -15.29
N GLY A 62 19.64 -9.76 -14.92
CA GLY A 62 19.66 -10.41 -13.62
C GLY A 62 18.86 -9.66 -12.56
N ASN A 63 19.23 -9.88 -11.31
CA ASN A 63 18.39 -9.49 -10.18
C ASN A 63 18.39 -7.97 -9.92
N LEU A 64 17.24 -7.44 -9.45
CA LEU A 64 17.09 -6.02 -9.06
C LEU A 64 18.04 -5.55 -7.95
N ASP A 65 18.63 -6.46 -7.17
CA ASP A 65 19.58 -6.13 -6.10
C ASP A 65 21.00 -5.79 -6.58
N LEU A 66 21.29 -5.97 -7.87
CA LEU A 66 22.57 -5.60 -8.46
C LEU A 66 22.56 -4.21 -9.10
N SER A 67 21.38 -3.67 -9.39
CA SER A 67 21.20 -2.34 -9.96
C SER A 67 19.87 -1.78 -9.46
N PHE A 68 19.90 -1.21 -8.25
CA PHE A 68 18.71 -0.63 -7.66
C PHE A 68 18.28 0.61 -8.46
N PRO A 69 16.99 0.78 -8.70
CA PRO A 69 16.46 2.09 -9.06
C PRO A 69 16.91 3.13 -8.05
N SER A 70 17.41 4.27 -8.52
CA SER A 70 17.79 5.36 -7.65
C SER A 70 16.60 5.75 -6.76
N GLY A 71 16.82 5.75 -5.45
CA GLY A 71 15.81 6.20 -4.51
C GLY A 71 14.95 5.13 -3.87
N LEU A 72 15.31 3.85 -4.03
CA LEU A 72 14.72 2.75 -3.28
C LEU A 72 15.82 1.96 -2.56
N ASP A 73 15.55 1.55 -1.32
CA ASP A 73 16.45 0.69 -0.54
C ASP A 73 15.80 -0.67 -0.32
N LEU A 74 16.56 -1.75 -0.54
CA LEU A 74 16.08 -3.12 -0.36
C LEU A 74 15.92 -3.48 1.11
N ILE A 75 14.74 -3.98 1.48
CA ILE A 75 14.43 -4.52 2.81
C ILE A 75 14.48 -6.05 2.79
N SER A 76 13.88 -6.68 1.79
CA SER A 76 13.76 -8.14 1.71
C SER A 76 13.78 -8.61 0.26
N LYS A 77 14.37 -9.78 0.04
CA LYS A 77 14.35 -10.52 -1.22
C LYS A 77 13.84 -11.90 -0.90
N ASN A 78 12.90 -12.44 -1.69
CA ASN A 78 12.35 -13.79 -1.55
C ASN A 78 11.91 -14.19 -0.13
N GLY A 79 11.59 -13.22 0.72
CA GLY A 79 11.16 -13.46 2.10
C GLY A 79 12.23 -13.96 3.07
N ASN A 80 13.51 -13.70 2.80
CA ASN A 80 14.66 -14.20 3.59
C ASN A 80 14.66 -13.82 5.09
N ASN A 81 13.80 -12.88 5.51
CA ASN A 81 13.78 -12.29 6.86
C ASN A 81 12.39 -12.24 7.50
N SER A 82 11.42 -13.01 6.99
CA SER A 82 10.02 -13.03 7.47
C SER A 82 9.24 -11.72 7.31
N LEU A 83 9.87 -10.63 6.87
CA LEU A 83 9.20 -9.34 6.62
C LEU A 83 8.32 -9.40 5.38
N LEU A 84 8.63 -10.31 4.46
CA LEU A 84 7.86 -10.63 3.27
C LEU A 84 7.68 -12.16 3.24
N THR A 85 6.47 -12.60 2.97
CA THR A 85 6.13 -13.97 2.62
C THR A 85 5.33 -13.95 1.33
N TYR A 86 5.47 -14.96 0.50
CA TYR A 86 4.73 -15.02 -0.75
C TYR A 86 4.43 -16.46 -1.14
N SER A 87 3.41 -16.62 -1.96
CA SER A 87 3.11 -17.86 -2.65
C SER A 87 3.06 -17.61 -4.15
N GLN A 88 3.24 -18.67 -4.91
CA GLN A 88 3.26 -18.64 -6.37
C GLN A 88 2.38 -19.77 -6.89
N ALA A 89 1.55 -19.47 -7.89
CA ALA A 89 0.81 -20.47 -8.65
C ALA A 89 1.77 -21.38 -9.43
N SER A 90 1.31 -22.57 -9.85
CA SER A 90 2.18 -23.56 -10.48
C SER A 90 2.76 -23.12 -11.84
N ASP A 91 2.12 -22.16 -12.51
CA ASP A 91 2.62 -21.55 -13.75
C ASP A 91 3.65 -20.44 -13.49
N GLY A 92 3.77 -19.98 -12.25
CA GLY A 92 4.66 -18.92 -11.87
C GLY A 92 4.21 -17.50 -12.23
N LEU A 93 3.01 -17.34 -12.78
CA LEU A 93 2.51 -16.08 -13.34
C LEU A 93 1.60 -15.31 -12.39
N SER A 94 1.21 -15.90 -11.27
CA SER A 94 0.41 -15.23 -10.25
C SER A 94 0.74 -15.75 -8.86
N GLY A 95 0.26 -15.06 -7.84
CA GLY A 95 0.48 -15.47 -6.47
C GLY A 95 -0.11 -14.52 -5.45
N SER A 96 0.28 -14.74 -4.20
CA SER A 96 -0.06 -13.88 -3.07
C SER A 96 1.19 -13.41 -2.34
N PHE A 97 1.05 -12.33 -1.58
CA PHE A 97 2.07 -11.86 -0.67
C PHE A 97 1.46 -11.51 0.70
N SER A 98 2.29 -11.54 1.73
CA SER A 98 2.00 -10.98 3.04
C SER A 98 3.26 -10.34 3.61
N LEU A 99 3.08 -9.23 4.31
CA LEU A 99 4.10 -8.41 4.93
C LEU A 99 3.97 -8.45 6.45
N ASP A 100 5.08 -8.22 7.14
CA ASP A 100 5.04 -7.94 8.58
C ASP A 100 4.36 -6.56 8.82
N GLY A 101 3.31 -6.54 9.64
CA GLY A 101 2.57 -5.31 9.93
C GLY A 101 3.39 -4.20 10.61
N SER A 102 4.50 -4.55 11.26
CA SER A 102 5.42 -3.59 11.88
C SER A 102 6.15 -2.70 10.86
N LEU A 103 6.23 -3.11 9.59
CA LEU A 103 6.87 -2.34 8.52
C LEU A 103 6.25 -0.95 8.36
N TRP A 104 4.92 -0.84 8.47
CA TRP A 104 4.21 0.45 8.37
C TRP A 104 4.42 1.38 9.57
N SER A 105 4.99 0.86 10.66
CA SER A 105 5.46 1.69 11.79
C SER A 105 6.85 2.27 11.52
N SER A 106 7.61 1.68 10.59
CA SER A 106 9.01 2.03 10.32
C SER A 106 9.17 2.78 8.99
N TYR A 107 8.27 2.56 8.04
CA TYR A 107 8.37 3.06 6.67
C TYR A 107 7.05 3.67 6.22
N GLU A 108 7.13 4.85 5.60
CA GLU A 108 5.99 5.55 5.03
C GLU A 108 5.56 4.94 3.69
N HIS A 109 6.54 4.59 2.85
CA HIS A 109 6.34 4.03 1.52
C HIS A 109 7.00 2.66 1.42
N LEU A 110 6.22 1.67 0.98
CA LEU A 110 6.69 0.32 0.70
C LEU A 110 6.38 -0.03 -0.75
N TYR A 111 7.33 -0.70 -1.39
CA TYR A 111 7.21 -1.12 -2.78
C TYR A 111 7.45 -2.62 -2.89
N LEU A 112 6.66 -3.30 -3.72
CA LEU A 112 6.97 -4.65 -4.18
C LEU A 112 7.69 -4.58 -5.51
N GLY A 113 8.84 -5.25 -5.58
CA GLY A 113 9.52 -5.56 -6.82
C GLY A 113 9.22 -6.98 -7.27
N PHE A 114 9.04 -7.18 -8.56
CA PHE A 114 8.90 -8.49 -9.18
C PHE A 114 9.92 -8.59 -10.30
N HIS A 115 10.61 -9.72 -10.38
CA HIS A 115 11.50 -10.05 -11.50
C HIS A 115 11.06 -11.39 -12.09
N PHE A 116 10.75 -11.39 -13.38
CA PHE A 116 10.21 -12.52 -14.13
C PHE A 116 11.22 -13.05 -15.13
N GLY A 117 11.44 -14.37 -15.13
CA GLY A 117 12.40 -15.04 -16.00
C GLY A 117 13.81 -15.10 -15.42
N ASN A 118 14.66 -15.93 -16.04
CA ASN A 118 16.06 -16.15 -15.67
C ASN A 118 17.01 -16.19 -16.88
N ALA A 119 16.48 -15.94 -18.07
CA ALA A 119 17.27 -15.98 -19.29
C ALA A 119 17.87 -14.60 -19.47
N GLY A 120 19.17 -14.47 -19.18
CA GLY A 120 19.93 -13.30 -19.59
C GLY A 120 19.72 -13.09 -21.08
N ASP A 121 18.90 -12.10 -21.43
CA ASP A 121 18.64 -11.74 -22.81
C ASP A 121 18.93 -10.25 -22.97
N THR A 122 19.89 -9.99 -23.85
CA THR A 122 20.63 -8.73 -24.01
C THR A 122 19.84 -7.64 -24.71
N SER A 123 18.51 -7.60 -24.57
CA SER A 123 17.69 -6.61 -25.24
C SER A 123 17.07 -5.65 -24.24
N ALA A 124 17.44 -4.37 -24.36
CA ALA A 124 16.90 -3.23 -23.63
C ALA A 124 15.37 -2.99 -23.88
N SER A 125 14.64 -3.99 -24.37
CA SER A 125 13.30 -3.85 -24.94
C SER A 125 12.25 -4.80 -24.36
N ASN A 126 12.63 -5.72 -23.46
CA ASN A 126 11.68 -6.56 -22.74
C ASN A 126 11.86 -6.37 -21.22
N PRO A 127 11.04 -5.54 -20.56
CA PRO A 127 11.12 -5.38 -19.12
C PRO A 127 10.74 -6.69 -18.45
N ASP A 128 11.64 -7.17 -17.63
CA ASP A 128 11.47 -8.35 -16.78
C ASP A 128 11.18 -7.96 -15.33
N SER A 129 11.33 -6.68 -15.00
CA SER A 129 11.29 -6.20 -13.64
C SER A 129 10.27 -5.09 -13.46
N PHE A 130 9.44 -5.20 -12.43
CA PHE A 130 8.31 -4.33 -12.17
C PHE A 130 8.33 -3.91 -10.70
N ILE A 131 8.09 -2.63 -10.43
CA ILE A 131 8.03 -2.10 -9.08
C ILE A 131 6.71 -1.37 -8.89
N VAL A 132 5.95 -1.79 -7.88
CA VAL A 132 4.63 -1.26 -7.57
C VAL A 132 4.61 -0.78 -6.13
N GLU A 133 4.15 0.45 -5.91
CA GLU A 133 3.94 0.98 -4.57
C GLU A 133 2.70 0.35 -3.94
N LEU A 134 2.79 -0.01 -2.67
CA LEU A 134 1.66 -0.57 -1.92
C LEU A 134 0.83 0.52 -1.29
N ALA A 135 -0.48 0.30 -1.24
CA ALA A 135 -1.36 1.13 -0.45
C ALA A 135 -1.04 0.98 1.05
N ARG A 136 -1.01 2.11 1.76
CA ARG A 136 -0.64 2.14 3.17
C ARG A 136 -1.58 1.27 4.01
N ALA A 137 -1.00 0.60 5.01
CA ALA A 137 -1.66 -0.30 5.94
C ALA A 137 -2.12 -1.64 5.34
N ASN A 138 -1.98 -1.86 4.04
CA ASN A 138 -2.19 -3.17 3.45
C ASN A 138 -0.96 -4.05 3.72
N ILE A 139 -1.21 -5.22 4.30
CA ILE A 139 -0.16 -6.18 4.68
C ILE A 139 -0.27 -7.48 3.91
N SER A 140 -1.23 -7.62 3.02
CA SER A 140 -1.37 -8.81 2.18
C SER A 140 -2.10 -8.47 0.90
N GLY A 141 -1.92 -9.31 -0.10
CA GLY A 141 -2.50 -9.10 -1.41
C GLY A 141 -2.17 -10.21 -2.39
N THR A 142 -2.50 -9.94 -3.64
CA THR A 142 -2.26 -10.79 -4.80
C THR A 142 -1.49 -10.04 -5.87
N TRP A 143 -0.83 -10.80 -6.73
CA TRP A 143 -0.15 -10.28 -7.90
C TRP A 143 -0.37 -11.21 -9.09
N ALA A 144 -0.35 -10.65 -10.30
CA ALA A 144 -0.44 -11.42 -11.53
C ALA A 144 0.34 -10.74 -12.67
N LEU A 145 1.09 -11.52 -13.43
CA LEU A 145 1.68 -11.16 -14.71
C LEU A 145 0.73 -11.60 -15.83
N THR A 146 0.33 -10.66 -16.67
CA THR A 146 -0.47 -10.87 -17.88
C THR A 146 0.21 -10.21 -19.09
N GLY A 147 -0.24 -10.48 -20.32
CA GLY A 147 0.38 -9.89 -21.52
C GLY A 147 0.40 -10.80 -22.74
N THR A 148 0.91 -10.28 -23.86
CA THR A 148 0.70 -10.86 -25.21
C THR A 148 1.63 -12.01 -25.61
N ASP A 149 2.63 -12.38 -24.79
CA ASP A 149 3.44 -13.59 -25.06
C ASP A 149 3.84 -14.35 -23.79
N LEU A 150 2.85 -14.93 -23.12
CA LEU A 150 3.06 -15.77 -21.93
C LEU A 150 3.34 -17.24 -22.26
N ASN A 151 3.35 -17.62 -23.55
CA ASN A 151 3.48 -19.02 -23.99
C ASN A 151 4.83 -19.64 -23.62
N LEU A 152 5.83 -18.82 -23.30
CA LEU A 152 7.13 -19.24 -22.78
C LEU A 152 7.16 -19.16 -21.26
N VAL A 153 6.34 -19.97 -20.59
CA VAL A 153 6.16 -19.97 -19.12
C VAL A 153 7.49 -19.95 -18.35
N LYS A 154 8.51 -20.72 -18.79
CA LYS A 154 9.84 -20.75 -18.16
C LYS A 154 10.60 -19.42 -18.22
N LEU A 155 10.31 -18.57 -19.21
CA LEU A 155 10.90 -17.24 -19.36
C LEU A 155 10.08 -16.13 -18.68
N ASN A 156 8.88 -16.47 -18.21
CA ASN A 156 7.91 -15.52 -17.68
C ASN A 156 7.52 -15.80 -16.22
N ALA A 157 7.94 -16.93 -15.64
CA ALA A 157 7.69 -17.25 -14.25
C ALA A 157 8.43 -16.28 -13.32
N LEU A 158 7.81 -15.91 -12.20
CA LEU A 158 8.45 -15.08 -11.16
C LEU A 158 9.70 -15.81 -10.64
N SER A 159 10.85 -15.16 -10.76
CA SER A 159 12.14 -15.63 -10.27
C SER A 159 12.46 -15.04 -8.90
N ASN A 160 12.16 -13.75 -8.72
CA ASN A 160 12.38 -13.06 -7.46
C ASN A 160 11.26 -12.07 -7.15
N ILE A 161 10.96 -11.96 -5.86
CA ILE A 161 10.14 -10.89 -5.30
C ILE A 161 10.98 -10.08 -4.31
N TYR A 162 10.77 -8.79 -4.28
CA TYR A 162 11.53 -7.84 -3.48
C TYR A 162 10.57 -6.96 -2.69
N LEU A 163 11.00 -6.53 -1.52
CA LEU A 163 10.38 -5.49 -0.73
C LEU A 163 11.37 -4.35 -0.60
N PHE A 164 10.96 -3.15 -0.99
CA PHE A 164 11.74 -1.93 -0.86
C PHE A 164 11.07 -0.92 0.05
N LYS A 165 11.88 -0.08 0.68
CA LYS A 165 11.46 1.22 1.20
C LYS A 165 11.89 2.32 0.23
N GLN A 166 11.31 3.49 0.41
CA GLN A 166 11.90 4.70 -0.15
C GLN A 166 13.29 4.95 0.44
N GLY A 167 14.24 5.26 -0.43
CA GLY A 167 15.62 5.54 -0.07
C GLY A 167 15.75 6.91 0.59
N ASP A 168 16.65 7.01 1.57
CA ASP A 168 16.82 8.24 2.37
C ASP A 168 17.44 9.40 1.55
N ASN A 169 17.97 9.09 0.36
CA ASN A 169 18.66 10.05 -0.52
C ASN A 169 17.77 10.63 -1.63
N VAL A 170 16.49 10.27 -1.69
CA VAL A 170 15.57 10.98 -2.59
C VAL A 170 15.25 12.29 -1.92
N GLY A 171 15.74 13.41 -2.47
CA GLY A 171 15.50 14.77 -1.96
C GLY A 171 14.03 15.22 -1.96
N ILE A 172 13.08 14.29 -1.90
CA ILE A 172 11.72 14.56 -1.47
C ILE A 172 11.83 14.89 0.02
N PRO A 173 11.53 16.13 0.44
CA PRO A 173 11.52 16.46 1.85
C PRO A 173 10.60 15.46 2.54
N PRO A 174 11.01 14.89 3.71
CA PRO A 174 10.17 13.95 4.42
C PRO A 174 8.79 14.56 4.53
N SER A 175 7.83 13.88 3.90
CA SER A 175 6.43 14.13 4.06
C SER A 175 6.19 13.99 5.57
N GLU A 176 6.05 15.10 6.28
CA GLU A 176 5.71 15.05 7.70
C GLU A 176 4.29 14.51 7.77
N ILE A 177 4.16 13.18 7.81
CA ILE A 177 2.94 12.54 8.23
C ILE A 177 2.69 13.09 9.63
N PRO A 178 1.55 13.76 9.88
CA PRO A 178 1.21 14.17 11.22
C PRO A 178 1.25 12.91 12.10
N GLU A 179 2.22 12.83 13.02
CA GLU A 179 2.34 11.66 13.89
C GLU A 179 0.96 11.38 14.50
N PRO A 180 0.56 10.12 14.74
CA PRO A 180 -0.74 9.80 15.35
C PRO A 180 -1.05 10.61 16.62
N LYS A 181 -0.01 11.07 17.32
CA LYS A 181 -0.10 11.96 18.48
C LYS A 181 -0.71 13.33 18.16
N THR A 182 -0.42 13.92 17.00
CA THR A 182 -1.00 15.20 16.58
C THR A 182 -2.50 15.09 16.30
N LEU A 183 -2.96 13.98 15.69
CA LEU A 183 -4.40 13.69 15.57
C LEU A 183 -5.06 13.49 16.94
N GLY A 184 -4.38 12.80 17.87
CA GLY A 184 -4.82 12.69 19.26
C GLY A 184 -4.98 14.05 19.94
N LEU A 185 -4.03 14.98 19.73
CA LEU A 185 -4.07 16.34 20.25
C LEU A 185 -5.20 17.18 19.64
N VAL A 186 -5.46 17.06 18.33
CA VAL A 186 -6.60 17.72 17.68
C VAL A 186 -7.92 17.18 18.25
N GLY A 187 -8.03 15.86 18.45
CA GLY A 187 -9.19 15.24 19.11
C GLY A 187 -9.41 15.76 20.53
N LEU A 188 -8.35 15.85 21.33
CA LEU A 188 -8.38 16.42 22.69
C LEU A 188 -8.76 17.91 22.69
N ALA A 189 -8.23 18.69 21.74
CA ALA A 189 -8.55 20.11 21.60
C ALA A 189 -10.03 20.34 21.24
N LEU A 190 -10.58 19.54 20.33
CA LEU A 190 -11.99 19.58 19.97
C LEU A 190 -12.89 19.16 21.15
N LEU A 191 -12.49 18.14 21.91
CA LEU A 191 -13.21 17.73 23.13
C LEU A 191 -13.21 18.84 24.18
N ALA A 192 -12.08 19.49 24.41
CA ALA A 192 -11.97 20.62 25.35
C ALA A 192 -12.83 21.82 24.90
N ALA A 193 -12.86 22.14 23.61
CA ALA A 193 -13.70 23.20 23.05
C ALA A 193 -15.21 22.90 23.22
N ALA A 194 -15.63 21.64 23.01
CA ALA A 194 -17.00 21.21 23.22
C ALA A 194 -17.43 21.33 24.69
N LEU A 195 -16.54 20.99 25.64
CA LEU A 195 -16.81 21.12 27.07
C LEU A 195 -16.88 22.58 27.53
N LYS A 196 -16.10 23.50 26.94
CA LYS A 196 -16.12 24.94 27.28
C LYS A 196 -17.45 25.62 26.92
N ARG A 197 -18.18 25.13 25.90
CA ARG A 197 -19.48 25.69 25.47
C ARG A 197 -20.66 25.34 26.40
N LYS A 198 -20.49 24.41 27.35
CA LYS A 198 -21.56 23.98 28.29
C LYS A 198 -21.59 24.77 29.61
N LYS A 199 -20.76 25.80 29.76
CA LYS A 199 -20.83 26.78 30.86
C LYS A 199 -21.34 28.11 30.34
#